data_AF-A0A1M7SYS2-F1
#
_entry.id   AF-A0A1M7SYS2-F1
#
_cell.length_a   1.000
_cell.length_b   1.000
_cell.length_c   1.000
_cell.angle_alpha   90.00
_cell.angle_beta   90.00
_cell.angle_gamma   90.00
#
_symmetry.space_group_name_H-M   'P 1'
#
loop_
_entity.id
_entity.type
_entity.pdbx_description
1 polymer ?
#
loop_
_entity_poly.entity_id
_entity_poly.type
_entity_poly.pdbx_seq_one_letter_code
_entity_poly.pdbx_strand_id
1 'polypeptide(L)'
;MSLPLIQLLAAVFFVVSLMSGVWLIFHLVSLAAAFDGYADLVPADARPRVSRVRILIAMLLLVGGAGACLLIALHAAGMLPTAAT
;
A
#
# COMPACT_ATOMS: atom_id res chain seq x y z
N MET A 1 14.39 7.85 25.64
CA MET A 1 13.84 8.89 24.73
C MET A 1 13.39 8.29 23.38
N SER A 2 12.78 7.10 23.36
CA SER A 2 12.43 6.34 22.13
C SER A 2 10.96 6.44 21.71
N LEU A 3 10.06 6.79 22.63
CA LEU A 3 8.62 6.96 22.37
C LEU A 3 8.28 7.91 21.22
N PRO A 4 8.90 9.11 21.08
CA PRO A 4 8.53 10.01 19.98
C PRO A 4 8.92 9.46 18.60
N LEU A 5 10.01 8.68 18.52
CA LEU A 5 10.48 8.09 17.27
C LEU A 5 9.52 6.99 16.77
N ILE A 6 9.03 6.14 17.67
CA ILE A 6 8.10 5.04 17.34
C ILE A 6 6.76 5.61 16.84
N GLN A 7 6.25 6.65 17.50
CA GLN A 7 5.03 7.34 17.07
C GLN A 7 5.19 8.01 15.71
N LEU A 8 6.35 8.65 15.46
CA LEU A 8 6.66 9.25 14.17
C LEU A 8 6.69 8.20 13.05
N LEU A 9 7.35 7.06 13.28
CA LEU A 9 7.40 5.95 12.31
C LEU A 9 6.00 5.43 11.99
N ALA A 10 5.16 5.19 13.00
CA ALA A 10 3.78 4.76 12.80
C ALA A 10 2.97 5.78 11.98
N ALA A 11 3.12 7.08 12.27
CA ALA A 11 2.45 8.14 11.52
C ALA A 11 2.90 8.16 10.04
N VAL A 12 4.20 8.01 9.78
CA VAL A 12 4.73 7.95 8.41
C VAL A 12 4.19 6.75 7.64
N PHE A 13 4.24 5.54 8.23
CA PHE A 13 3.71 4.33 7.58
C PHE A 13 2.21 4.44 7.32
N PHE A 14 1.46 5.02 8.24
CA PHE A 14 0.02 5.26 8.08
C PHE A 14 -0.26 6.21 6.91
N VAL A 15 0.42 7.36 6.85
CA VAL A 15 0.22 8.33 5.77
C VAL A 15 0.60 7.74 4.41
N VAL A 16 1.73 7.03 4.32
CA VAL A 16 2.17 6.40 3.07
C VAL A 16 1.18 5.32 2.62
N SER A 17 0.69 4.48 3.54
CA SER A 17 -0.32 3.47 3.26
C SER A 17 -1.60 4.12 2.72
N LEU A 18 -2.11 5.15 3.40
CA LEU A 18 -3.35 5.83 3.02
C LEU A 18 -3.22 6.52 1.65
N MET A 19 -2.14 7.26 1.42
CA MET A 19 -1.88 7.92 0.12
C MET A 19 -1.74 6.90 -1.02
N SER A 20 -1.07 5.76 -0.77
CA SER A 20 -0.94 4.71 -1.78
C SER A 20 -2.30 4.07 -2.13
N GLY A 21 -3.18 3.88 -1.14
CA GLY A 21 -4.53 3.38 -1.34
C GLY A 21 -5.40 4.36 -2.13
N VAL A 22 -5.38 5.64 -1.76
CA VAL A 22 -6.12 6.70 -2.48
C VAL A 22 -5.65 6.78 -3.94
N TRP A 23 -4.34 6.80 -4.16
CA TRP A 23 -3.78 6.79 -5.51
C TRP A 23 -4.20 5.56 -6.31
N LEU A 24 -4.15 4.37 -5.70
CA LEU A 24 -4.52 3.12 -6.35
C LEU A 24 -5.99 3.13 -6.77
N ILE A 25 -6.90 3.61 -5.91
CA ILE A 25 -8.32 3.73 -6.23
C ILE A 25 -8.52 4.65 -7.43
N PHE A 26 -7.96 5.87 -7.40
CA PHE A 26 -8.09 6.80 -8.53
C PHE A 26 -7.49 6.22 -9.82
N HIS A 27 -6.36 5.52 -9.73
CA HIS A 27 -5.74 4.88 -10.87
C HIS A 27 -6.63 3.80 -11.48
N LEU A 28 -7.25 2.96 -10.64
CA LEU A 28 -8.16 1.90 -11.09
C LEU A 28 -9.47 2.45 -11.65
N VAL A 29 -10.03 3.50 -11.06
CA VAL A 29 -11.23 4.19 -11.59
C VAL A 29 -10.92 4.81 -12.95
N SER A 30 -9.78 5.51 -13.07
CA SER A 30 -9.33 6.07 -14.35
C SER A 30 -9.12 4.99 -15.40
N LEU A 31 -8.54 3.85 -15.02
CA LEU A 31 -8.33 2.72 -15.90
C LEU A 31 -9.68 2.12 -16.35
N ALA A 32 -10.62 1.92 -15.41
CA ALA A 32 -11.93 1.38 -15.71
C ALA A 32 -12.70 2.27 -16.69
N ALA A 33 -12.67 3.59 -16.48
CA ALA A 33 -13.29 4.57 -17.39
C ALA A 33 -12.68 4.53 -18.80
N ALA A 34 -11.38 4.24 -18.94
CA ALA A 34 -10.73 4.14 -20.25
C ALA A 34 -11.15 2.89 -21.04
N PHE A 35 -11.71 1.87 -20.38
CA PHE A 35 -12.22 0.64 -21.01
C PHE A 35 -13.75 0.57 -21.03
N ASP A 36 -14.44 1.56 -20.46
CA ASP A 36 -15.89 1.64 -20.45
C ASP A 36 -16.41 1.79 -21.88
N GLY A 37 -17.28 0.87 -22.32
CA GLY A 37 -17.76 0.78 -23.71
C GLY A 37 -16.89 0.02 -24.71
N TYR A 38 -15.66 -0.40 -24.35
CA TYR A 38 -14.76 -1.19 -25.20
C TYR A 38 -14.53 -2.63 -24.71
N ALA A 39 -15.34 -3.09 -23.74
CA ALA A 39 -15.15 -4.34 -23.00
C ALA A 39 -14.99 -5.60 -23.87
N ASP A 40 -15.51 -5.59 -25.10
CA ASP A 40 -15.52 -6.75 -26.01
C ASP A 40 -14.54 -6.64 -27.20
N LEU A 41 -13.85 -5.50 -27.35
CA LEU A 41 -13.10 -5.18 -28.58
C LEU A 41 -11.58 -5.06 -28.41
N VAL A 42 -11.07 -5.18 -27.18
CA VAL A 42 -9.62 -5.00 -26.93
C VAL A 42 -8.96 -6.36 -26.73
N PRO A 43 -8.33 -6.95 -27.77
CA PRO A 43 -7.48 -8.11 -27.58
C PRO A 43 -6.43 -7.79 -26.52
N ALA A 44 -6.22 -8.73 -25.59
CA ALA A 44 -5.24 -8.59 -24.52
C ALA A 44 -3.85 -8.45 -25.13
N ASP A 45 -3.36 -7.20 -25.26
CA ASP A 45 -2.03 -6.94 -25.78
C ASP A 45 -1.00 -7.59 -24.86
N ALA A 46 -0.24 -8.56 -25.39
CA ALA A 46 0.68 -9.43 -24.64
C ALA A 46 1.93 -8.68 -24.12
N ARG A 47 2.04 -7.38 -24.38
CA ARG A 47 3.14 -6.53 -23.93
C ARG A 47 3.02 -6.29 -22.43
N PRO A 48 4.12 -6.43 -21.66
CA PRO A 48 4.11 -6.16 -20.23
C PRO A 48 3.72 -4.69 -19.98
N ARG A 49 2.52 -4.48 -19.41
CA ARG A 49 2.03 -3.14 -19.08
C ARG A 49 2.92 -2.53 -18.00
N VAL A 50 3.58 -1.43 -18.31
CA VAL A 50 4.43 -0.65 -17.37
C VAL A 50 3.66 -0.29 -16.09
N SER A 51 2.32 -0.18 -16.14
CA SER A 51 1.49 0.09 -14.95
C SER A 51 1.46 -1.05 -13.94
N ARG A 52 1.74 -2.30 -14.33
CA ARG A 52 1.68 -3.47 -13.43
C ARG A 52 2.67 -3.33 -12.27
N VAL A 53 3.88 -2.85 -12.55
CA VAL A 53 4.89 -2.60 -11.51
C VAL A 53 4.44 -1.50 -10.55
N ARG A 54 3.83 -0.42 -11.07
CA ARG A 54 3.32 0.68 -10.24
C ARG A 54 2.17 0.23 -9.33
N ILE A 55 1.27 -0.60 -9.85
CA ILE A 55 0.17 -1.20 -9.07
C ILE A 55 0.73 -2.10 -7.96
N LEU A 56 1.72 -2.96 -8.28
CA LEU A 56 2.35 -3.82 -7.28
C LEU A 56 3.05 -3.01 -6.18
N ILE A 57 3.77 -1.94 -6.53
CA ILE A 57 4.39 -1.03 -5.56
C ILE A 57 3.32 -0.38 -4.68
N ALA A 58 2.23 0.13 -5.25
CA ALA A 58 1.14 0.72 -4.48
C ALA A 58 0.47 -0.29 -3.53
N MET A 59 0.26 -1.53 -3.98
CA MET A 59 -0.24 -2.61 -3.12
C MET A 59 0.73 -2.96 -1.99
N LEU A 60 2.03 -3.03 -2.27
CA LEU A 60 3.06 -3.28 -1.26
C LEU A 60 3.11 -2.15 -0.23
N LEU A 61 3.00 -0.89 -0.65
CA LEU A 61 2.96 0.25 0.27
C LEU A 61 1.68 0.28 1.10
N LEU A 62 0.54 -0.07 0.51
CA LEU A 62 -0.74 -0.13 1.20
C LEU A 62 -0.72 -1.22 2.29
N VAL A 63 -0.49 -2.47 1.88
CA VAL A 63 -0.52 -3.63 2.78
C VAL A 63 0.66 -3.63 3.73
N GLY A 64 1.86 -3.32 3.22
CA GLY A 64 3.08 -3.25 4.02
C GLY A 64 3.04 -2.12 5.04
N GLY A 65 2.55 -0.93 4.67
CA GLY A 65 2.38 0.19 5.60
C GLY A 65 1.34 -0.10 6.68
N ALA A 66 0.20 -0.70 6.33
CA ALA A 66 -0.81 -1.12 7.29
C ALA A 66 -0.27 -2.21 8.25
N GLY A 67 0.45 -3.20 7.72
CA GLY A 67 1.10 -4.24 8.50
C GLY A 67 2.18 -3.69 9.43
N ALA A 68 2.99 -2.73 8.97
CA ALA A 68 3.98 -2.05 9.80
C ALA A 68 3.34 -1.29 10.96
N CYS A 69 2.24 -0.56 10.72
CA CYS A 69 1.48 0.11 11.77
C CYS A 69 0.97 -0.89 12.82
N LEU A 70 0.43 -2.03 12.39
CA LEU A 70 -0.05 -3.08 13.28
C LEU A 70 1.09 -3.66 14.13
N LEU A 71 2.23 -3.97 13.52
CA LEU A 71 3.40 -4.51 14.23
C LEU A 71 3.95 -3.51 15.25
N ILE A 72 4.01 -2.22 14.90
CA ILE A 72 4.42 -1.15 15.82
C ILE A 72 3.44 -1.04 16.99
N ALA A 73 2.13 -1.14 16.74
CA ALA A 73 1.11 -1.09 17.78
C ALA A 73 1.20 -2.31 18.73
N LEU A 74 1.38 -3.51 18.19
CA LEU A 74 1.55 -4.73 18.98
C LEU A 74 2.85 -4.71 19.80
N HIS A 75 3.94 -4.16 19.23
CA HIS A 75 5.19 -3.95 19.96
C HIS A 75 5.01 -2.94 21.10
N ALA A 76 4.33 -1.81 20.85
CA ALA A 76 4.04 -0.81 21.87
C ALA A 76 3.11 -1.34 22.98
N ALA A 77 2.22 -2.27 22.65
CA ALA A 77 1.34 -2.95 23.61
C ALA A 77 2.04 -4.06 24.41
N GLY A 78 3.32 -4.34 24.15
CA GLY A 78 4.07 -5.43 24.80
C GLY A 78 3.63 -6.83 24.38
N MET A 79 2.87 -6.95 23.28
CA MET A 79 2.33 -8.21 22.78
C MET A 79 3.28 -8.93 21.82
N LEU A 80 4.30 -8.24 21.31
CA LEU A 80 5.39 -8.87 20.56
C LEU A 80 6.53 -9.25 21.52
N PRO A 81 7.04 -10.50 21.48
CA PRO A 81 8.25 -10.83 22.20
C PRO A 81 9.37 -9.94 21.69
N THR A 82 9.92 -9.09 22.56
CA THR A 82 11.20 -8.43 22.29
C THR A 82 12.20 -9.55 22.09
N ALA A 83 12.82 -9.64 20.92
CA ALA A 83 13.92 -10.56 20.71
C ALA A 83 14.94 -10.30 21.82
N ALA A 84 15.00 -11.23 22.78
CA ALA A 84 15.94 -11.19 23.88
C ALA A 84 17.33 -11.29 23.26
N THR A 85 18.08 -10.19 23.37
CA THR A 85 19.55 -10.21 23.28
C THR A 85 20.12 -10.94 24.48
#